data_AF-A0A1G0LKU2-F1
#
_entry.id   AF-A0A1G0LKU2-F1
#
_cell.length_a   1.000
_cell.length_b   1.000
_cell.length_c   1.000
_cell.angle_alpha   90.00
_cell.angle_beta   90.00
_cell.angle_gamma   90.00
#
_symmetry.space_group_name_H-M   'P 1'
#
loop_
_entity.id
_entity.type
_entity.pdbx_description
1 polymer ?
#
loop_
_entity_poly.entity_id
_entity_poly.type
_entity_poly.pdbx_seq_one_letter_code
_entity_poly.pdbx_strand_id
1 'polypeptide(L)'
;MLAWLAGGVDGVPYPQEIWAGYGKSESLFRANGRPRRVRVWAVGLEELHDLCGDETCGPVRYERARSLGSIDVELRDVNGWQPLPFPPHRVTFDDDHSPVTLFGIEILSVYPGARYSDTCISGIRTVQQPTRRP
;
A
#
# COMPACT_ATOMS: atom_id res chain seq x y z
N MET A 1 8.84 -6.73 -1.35
CA MET A 1 9.10 -5.28 -1.48
C MET A 1 8.07 -4.57 -0.62
N LEU A 2 8.49 -3.81 0.39
CA LEU A 2 7.60 -3.04 1.28
C LEU A 2 7.50 -1.62 0.73
N ALA A 3 6.28 -1.13 0.49
CA ALA A 3 6.02 0.24 0.04
C ALA A 3 5.35 1.03 1.17
N TRP A 4 5.85 2.23 1.48
CA TRP A 4 5.32 3.11 2.51
C TRP A 4 4.40 4.15 1.87
N LEU A 5 3.14 4.25 2.30
CA LEU A 5 2.23 5.33 1.92
C LEU A 5 1.46 5.81 3.16
N ALA A 6 1.58 7.09 3.48
CA ALA A 6 0.98 7.72 4.66
C ALA A 6 -0.56 7.71 4.59
N GLY A 7 -1.19 7.50 5.76
CA GLY A 7 -2.62 7.26 5.97
C GLY A 7 -3.54 8.45 5.65
N GLY A 8 -4.83 8.13 5.47
CA GLY A 8 -5.88 9.10 5.16
C GLY A 8 -6.52 9.76 6.36
N VAL A 9 -7.41 10.72 6.07
CA VAL A 9 -8.25 11.42 7.05
C VAL A 9 -9.16 10.43 7.79
N ASP A 10 -9.30 10.61 9.10
CA ASP A 10 -10.22 9.88 9.99
C ASP A 10 -10.05 8.34 10.00
N GLY A 11 -8.83 7.85 9.78
CA GLY A 11 -8.54 6.41 9.77
C GLY A 11 -9.13 5.68 8.57
N VAL A 12 -9.62 6.40 7.55
CA VAL A 12 -10.03 5.83 6.26
C VAL A 12 -8.82 5.88 5.31
N PRO A 13 -8.33 4.72 4.83
CA PRO A 13 -7.23 4.70 3.89
C PRO A 13 -7.67 5.37 2.57
N TYR A 14 -6.83 6.25 2.04
CA TYR A 14 -7.06 6.75 0.69
C TYR A 14 -7.07 5.57 -0.31
N PRO A 15 -7.93 5.60 -1.34
CA PRO A 15 -7.92 4.58 -2.38
C PRO A 15 -6.52 4.42 -2.96
N GLN A 16 -6.10 3.17 -3.14
CA GLN A 16 -4.79 2.83 -3.69
C GLN A 16 -4.95 2.30 -5.10
N GLU A 17 -3.95 2.52 -5.94
CA GLU A 17 -3.88 1.95 -7.28
C GLU A 17 -2.50 1.35 -7.55
N ILE A 18 -2.47 0.34 -8.42
CA ILE A 18 -1.26 -0.31 -8.91
C ILE A 18 -1.22 -0.30 -10.43
N TRP A 19 -0.03 -0.09 -10.98
CA TRP A 19 0.27 -0.38 -12.38
C TRP A 19 1.20 -1.59 -12.46
N ALA A 20 0.60 -2.76 -12.70
CA ALA A 20 1.29 -4.03 -12.84
C ALA A 20 2.10 -4.09 -14.14
N GLY A 21 3.27 -4.74 -14.11
CA GLY A 21 4.16 -4.87 -15.27
C GLY A 21 5.07 -3.66 -15.48
N TYR A 22 5.91 -3.72 -16.53
CA TYR A 22 6.75 -2.61 -16.95
C TYR A 22 6.09 -1.81 -18.08
N GLY A 23 5.35 -0.78 -17.70
CA GLY A 23 4.36 -0.08 -18.52
C GLY A 23 4.90 0.98 -19.47
N LYS A 24 6.21 0.99 -19.71
CA LYS A 24 6.83 1.93 -20.67
C LYS A 24 6.31 1.74 -22.11
N SER A 25 5.98 0.51 -22.48
CA SER A 25 5.34 0.16 -23.77
C SER A 25 4.61 -1.18 -23.66
N GLU A 26 3.70 -1.46 -24.59
CA GLU A 26 3.00 -2.77 -24.62
C GLU A 26 3.98 -3.93 -24.81
N SER A 27 5.00 -3.75 -25.66
CA SER A 27 6.03 -4.77 -25.87
C SER A 27 6.79 -5.11 -24.58
N LEU A 28 7.15 -4.11 -23.78
CA LEU A 28 7.85 -4.30 -22.51
C LEU A 28 6.93 -4.87 -21.42
N PHE A 29 5.66 -4.45 -21.41
CA PHE A 29 4.64 -4.98 -20.52
C PHE A 29 4.46 -6.50 -20.73
N ARG A 30 4.39 -6.95 -21.99
CA ARG A 30 4.26 -8.37 -22.33
C ARG A 30 5.55 -9.18 -22.12
N ALA A 31 6.71 -8.56 -22.28
CA ALA A 31 8.00 -9.22 -22.16
C ALA A 31 8.30 -9.70 -20.72
N ASN A 32 7.84 -8.97 -19.71
CA ASN A 32 8.12 -9.23 -18.29
C ASN A 32 6.93 -9.88 -17.58
N GLY A 33 7.17 -10.53 -16.44
CA GLY A 33 6.13 -10.97 -15.52
C GLY A 33 5.35 -9.80 -14.93
N ARG A 34 4.06 -10.03 -14.71
CA ARG A 34 3.11 -9.01 -14.23
C ARG A 34 2.32 -9.60 -13.06
N PRO A 35 2.18 -8.91 -11.91
CA PRO A 35 1.33 -9.39 -10.83
C PRO A 35 -0.08 -9.73 -11.33
N ARG A 36 -0.54 -10.96 -11.01
CA ARG A 36 -1.89 -11.45 -11.33
C ARG A 36 -2.73 -11.48 -10.07
N ARG A 37 -2.45 -12.41 -9.17
CA ARG A 37 -3.11 -12.47 -7.86
C ARG A 37 -2.20 -11.82 -6.83
N VAL A 38 -2.74 -10.87 -6.08
CA VAL A 38 -2.03 -10.18 -5.00
C VAL A 38 -2.82 -10.27 -3.71
N ARG A 39 -2.13 -10.29 -2.57
CA ARG A 39 -2.73 -10.07 -1.26
C ARG A 39 -2.39 -8.67 -0.81
N VAL A 40 -3.44 -7.89 -0.56
CA VAL A 40 -3.34 -6.59 0.05
C VAL A 40 -3.57 -6.75 1.54
N TRP A 41 -2.62 -6.34 2.37
CA TRP A 41 -2.73 -6.42 3.82
C TRP A 41 -2.47 -5.06 4.46
N ALA A 42 -3.02 -4.89 5.66
CA ALA A 42 -2.85 -3.67 6.42
C ALA A 42 -2.55 -3.95 7.88
N VAL A 43 -1.73 -3.09 8.47
CA VAL A 43 -1.36 -3.13 9.89
C VAL A 43 -1.49 -1.73 10.46
N GLY A 44 -2.24 -1.60 11.55
CA GLY A 44 -2.31 -0.38 12.33
C GLY A 44 -1.15 -0.38 13.31
N LEU A 45 -0.41 0.71 13.34
CA LEU A 45 0.69 0.94 14.25
C LEU A 45 0.31 2.07 15.22
N GLU A 46 0.51 1.79 16.49
CA GLU A 46 0.41 2.78 17.55
C GLU A 46 1.80 3.42 17.72
N GLU A 47 1.89 4.71 17.37
CA GLU A 47 3.10 5.50 17.54
C GLU A 47 3.18 6.00 18.97
N LEU A 48 4.24 5.65 19.69
CA LEU A 48 4.49 6.25 20.99
C LEU A 48 5.14 7.62 20.77
N HIS A 49 4.37 8.69 20.97
CA HIS A 49 4.93 10.01 21.19
C HIS A 49 5.35 10.11 22.65
N ASP A 50 6.56 9.69 22.99
CA ASP A 50 7.15 10.18 24.23
C ASP A 50 8.68 10.19 24.22
N LEU A 51 9.21 11.19 24.93
CA LEU A 51 10.61 11.55 25.14
C LEU A 51 11.27 12.50 24.10
N CYS A 52 10.63 13.63 23.77
CA CYS A 52 11.42 14.83 23.49
C CYS A 52 11.38 15.73 24.75
N GLY A 53 12.14 15.33 25.77
CA GLY A 53 12.75 16.26 26.71
C GLY A 53 14.10 16.65 26.12
N ASP A 54 14.21 17.91 25.71
CA ASP A 54 15.41 18.65 25.33
C ASP A 54 16.49 17.87 24.52
N GLU A 55 16.52 18.18 23.21
CA GLU A 55 17.69 18.14 22.31
C GLU A 55 18.10 16.82 21.61
N THR A 56 17.40 15.69 21.73
CA THR A 56 17.67 14.54 20.82
C THR A 56 16.44 13.66 20.58
N CYS A 57 15.64 13.96 19.55
CA CYS A 57 14.57 13.06 19.14
C CYS A 57 15.20 11.82 18.44
N GLY A 58 15.10 10.66 19.10
CA GLY A 58 15.51 9.36 18.56
C GLY A 58 14.55 8.86 17.46
N PRO A 59 14.81 7.67 16.86
CA PRO A 59 13.91 7.12 15.84
C PRO A 59 12.52 6.85 16.42
N VAL A 60 11.48 7.19 15.65
CA VAL A 60 10.08 6.86 15.96
C VAL A 60 9.97 5.37 16.28
N ARG A 61 9.34 5.05 17.41
CA ARG A 61 9.10 3.67 17.85
C ARG A 61 7.62 3.35 17.78
N TYR A 62 7.31 2.20 17.21
CA TYR A 62 5.98 1.63 17.20
C TYR A 62 5.94 0.49 18.22
N GLU A 63 5.07 0.60 19.22
CA GLU A 63 5.02 -0.39 20.31
C GLU A 63 3.99 -1.48 20.05
N ARG A 64 2.91 -1.15 19.34
CA ARG A 64 1.84 -2.10 19.03
C ARG A 64 1.55 -2.12 17.55
N ALA A 65 1.55 -3.32 17.00
CA ALA A 65 1.12 -3.60 15.64
C ALA A 65 -0.14 -4.47 15.70
N ARG A 66 -1.23 -3.97 15.12
CA ARG A 66 -2.50 -4.70 14.99
C ARG A 66 -2.76 -5.01 13.53
N SER A 67 -2.94 -6.28 13.20
CA SER A 67 -3.43 -6.65 11.86
C SER A 67 -4.83 -6.07 11.65
N LEU A 68 -5.00 -5.34 10.55
CA LEU A 68 -6.27 -4.76 10.13
C LEU A 68 -6.99 -5.64 9.11
N GLY A 69 -6.39 -6.80 8.78
CA GLY A 69 -6.90 -7.75 7.82
C GLY A 69 -6.16 -7.75 6.50
N SER A 70 -6.64 -8.60 5.60
CA SER A 70 -6.10 -8.72 4.25
C SER A 70 -7.20 -9.12 3.27
N ILE A 71 -6.98 -8.79 1.99
CA ILE A 71 -7.86 -9.15 0.89
C ILE A 71 -7.01 -9.64 -0.29
N ASP A 72 -7.40 -10.78 -0.86
CA ASP A 72 -6.82 -11.27 -2.10
C ASP A 72 -7.55 -10.63 -3.29
N VAL A 73 -6.79 -10.16 -4.27
CA VAL A 73 -7.29 -9.44 -5.44
C VAL A 73 -6.67 -10.06 -6.69
N GLU A 74 -7.50 -10.34 -7.69
CA GLU A 74 -7.02 -10.69 -9.03
C GLU A 74 -7.01 -9.44 -9.91
N LEU A 75 -5.81 -9.01 -10.30
CA LEU A 75 -5.56 -7.90 -11.19
C LEU A 75 -5.79 -8.34 -12.64
N ARG A 76 -6.32 -7.43 -13.45
CA ARG A 76 -6.48 -7.70 -14.89
C ARG A 76 -5.14 -7.55 -15.59
N ASP A 77 -4.95 -8.28 -16.68
CA ASP A 77 -3.74 -8.22 -17.50
C ASP A 77 -3.74 -7.01 -18.45
N VAL A 78 -3.74 -5.81 -17.85
CA VAL A 78 -3.81 -4.53 -18.55
C VAL A 78 -2.61 -3.66 -18.22
N ASN A 79 -2.09 -2.98 -19.24
CA ASN A 79 -0.99 -2.03 -19.11
C ASN A 79 -1.51 -0.66 -18.64
N GLY A 80 -1.85 -0.56 -17.35
CA GLY A 80 -2.31 0.69 -16.77
C GLY A 80 -2.65 0.58 -15.28
N TRP A 81 -3.11 1.70 -14.72
CA TRP A 81 -3.55 1.79 -13.34
C TRP A 81 -4.82 0.98 -13.10
N GLN A 82 -4.83 0.27 -11.97
CA GLN A 82 -5.96 -0.51 -11.49
C GLN A 82 -6.18 -0.27 -10.00
N PRO A 83 -7.45 -0.28 -9.53
CA PRO A 83 -7.74 -0.09 -8.11
C PRO A 83 -7.21 -1.27 -7.28
N LEU A 84 -6.62 -0.95 -6.13
CA LEU A 84 -6.31 -1.88 -5.07
C LEU A 84 -7.29 -1.63 -3.92
N PRO A 85 -8.25 -2.55 -3.68
CA PRO A 85 -9.13 -2.43 -2.54
C PRO A 85 -8.31 -2.53 -1.25
N PHE A 86 -8.69 -1.71 -0.28
CA PHE A 86 -8.11 -1.76 1.04
C PHE A 86 -9.02 -2.61 1.95
N PRO A 87 -8.48 -3.50 2.80
CA PRO A 87 -9.30 -4.23 3.77
C PRO A 87 -10.09 -3.24 4.65
N PRO A 88 -11.42 -3.38 4.77
CA PRO A 88 -12.23 -2.46 5.56
C PRO A 88 -11.76 -2.47 7.01
N HIS A 89 -11.34 -1.32 7.50
CA HIS A 89 -10.90 -1.18 8.87
C HIS A 89 -11.20 0.24 9.38
N ARG A 90 -11.43 0.34 10.69
CA ARG A 90 -11.34 1.60 11.43
C ARG A 90 -10.20 1.42 12.41
N VAL A 91 -9.13 2.18 12.27
CA VAL A 91 -8.14 2.27 13.34
C VAL A 91 -8.62 3.36 14.29
N THR A 92 -9.03 2.96 15.48
CA THR A 92 -9.18 3.88 16.61
C THR A 92 -8.18 3.40 17.66
N PHE A 93 -7.14 4.18 17.90
CA PHE A 93 -6.37 4.06 19.14
C PHE A 93 -7.01 5.00 20.16
N ASP A 94 -7.06 4.58 21.42
CA ASP A 94 -7.59 5.40 22.51
C ASP A 94 -6.57 6.50 22.82
N ASP A 95 -7.00 7.75 22.60
CA ASP A 95 -6.43 9.05 22.99
C ASP A 95 -4.92 9.35 22.72
N ASP A 96 -4.69 10.56 22.21
CA ASP A 96 -3.40 11.26 21.98
C ASP A 96 -2.38 10.66 20.98
N HIS A 97 -2.59 9.45 20.47
CA HIS A 97 -1.70 8.85 19.48
C HIS A 97 -2.22 9.03 18.04
N SER A 98 -1.30 9.36 17.11
CA SER A 98 -1.62 9.38 15.67
C SER A 98 -1.53 7.95 15.10
N PRO A 99 -2.64 7.27 14.76
CA PRO A 99 -2.59 5.96 14.12
C PRO A 99 -1.80 6.01 12.80
N VAL A 100 -0.76 5.20 12.67
CA VAL A 100 -0.10 4.98 11.37
C VAL A 100 -0.60 3.67 10.79
N THR A 101 -1.21 3.71 9.61
CA THR A 101 -1.56 2.48 8.88
C THR A 101 -0.45 2.13 7.89
N LEU A 102 0.16 0.97 8.06
CA LEU A 102 1.01 0.36 7.05
C LEU A 102 0.17 -0.46 6.07
N PHE A 103 0.53 -0.34 4.81
CA PHE A 103 -0.06 -1.05 3.70
C PHE A 103 1.00 -1.93 3.03
N GLY A 104 0.64 -3.16 2.71
CA GLY A 104 1.53 -4.07 2.00
C GLY A 104 0.81 -4.81 0.88
N ILE A 105 1.60 -5.12 -0.15
CA ILE A 105 1.17 -5.92 -1.30
C ILE A 105 2.11 -7.12 -1.38
N GLU A 106 1.52 -8.31 -1.28
CA GLU A 106 2.19 -9.59 -1.50
C GLU A 106 1.78 -10.14 -2.87
N ILE A 107 2.74 -10.54 -3.69
CA ILE A 107 2.47 -11.11 -5.02
C ILE A 107 2.27 -12.63 -4.84
N LEU A 108 1.04 -13.11 -5.06
CA LEU A 108 0.68 -14.52 -4.91
C LEU A 108 0.85 -15.31 -6.21
N SER A 109 0.60 -14.66 -7.35
CA SER A 109 0.85 -15.24 -8.67
C SER A 109 1.09 -14.15 -9.71
N VAL A 110 1.65 -14.55 -10.86
CA VAL A 110 2.00 -13.65 -11.95
C VAL A 110 1.47 -14.15 -13.28
N TYR A 111 1.13 -13.24 -14.18
CA TYR A 111 1.09 -13.54 -15.60
C TYR A 111 2.53 -13.69 -16.09
N PRO A 112 2.88 -14.78 -16.78
CA PRO A 112 4.24 -14.99 -17.24
C PRO A 112 4.64 -13.92 -18.27
N GLY A 113 5.90 -13.52 -18.22
CA GLY A 113 6.54 -12.73 -19.26
C GLY A 113 6.85 -13.60 -20.47
N ALA A 114 6.72 -13.04 -21.66
CA ALA A 114 7.06 -13.75 -22.90
C ALA A 114 8.58 -13.93 -23.09
N ARG A 115 9.40 -13.14 -22.39
CA ARG A 115 10.87 -13.14 -22.56
C ARG A 115 11.63 -13.22 -21.24
N TYR A 116 11.17 -12.53 -20.20
CA TYR A 116 11.85 -12.43 -18.92
C TYR A 116 10.97 -13.00 -17.80
N SER A 117 11.60 -13.64 -16.82
CA SER A 117 10.94 -14.16 -15.62
C SER A 117 10.73 -13.09 -14.54
N ASP A 118 11.43 -11.96 -14.65
CA ASP A 118 11.32 -10.83 -13.73
C ASP A 118 9.88 -10.31 -13.64
N THR A 119 9.41 -10.07 -12.43
CA THR A 119 8.09 -9.47 -12.19
C THR A 119 8.25 -7.98 -11.93
N CYS A 120 7.63 -7.17 -12.78
CA CYS A 120 7.76 -5.72 -12.71
C CYS A 120 6.48 -5.06 -12.17
N ILE A 121 6.66 -3.93 -11.50
CA ILE A 121 5.60 -3.00 -11.09
C ILE A 121 6.06 -1.61 -11.52
N SER A 122 5.22 -0.90 -12.28
CA SER A 122 5.56 0.45 -12.76
C SER A 122 5.31 1.52 -11.71
N GLY A 123 4.31 1.30 -10.85
CA GLY A 123 4.03 2.21 -9.77
C GLY A 123 2.90 1.74 -8.86
N ILE A 124 2.88 2.35 -7.67
CA ILE A 124 1.81 2.28 -6.69
C ILE A 124 1.51 3.73 -6.33
N ARG A 125 0.23 4.11 -6.24
CA ARG A 125 -0.15 5.47 -5.88
C ARG A 125 -1.38 5.52 -5.01
N THR A 126 -1.40 6.55 -4.17
CA THR A 126 -2.59 7.01 -3.47
C THR A 126 -3.41 7.91 -4.38
N VAL A 127 -4.71 7.65 -4.50
CA VAL A 127 -5.65 8.55 -5.18
C VAL A 127 -6.24 9.49 -4.13
N GLN A 128 -5.78 10.74 -4.12
CA GLN A 128 -6.40 11.78 -3.29
C GLN A 128 -7.86 11.96 -3.73
N GLN A 129 -8.80 11.82 -2.79
CA GLN A 129 -10.16 12.27 -3.05
C GLN A 129 -10.16 13.80 -3.15
N PRO A 130 -10.84 14.40 -4.15
CA PRO A 130 -10.97 15.85 -4.19
C PRO A 130 -11.63 16.32 -2.89
N THR A 131 -10.93 17.18 -2.16
CA THR A 131 -11.46 17.83 -0.96
C THR A 131 -12.80 18.46 -1.31
N ARG A 132 -13.89 17.98 -0.71
CA ARG A 132 -15.14 18.73 -0.69
C ARG A 132 -14.83 20.03 0.05
N ARG A 133 -14.65 21.14 -0.67
CA ARG A 133 -14.63 22.46 -0.05
C ARG A 133 -15.98 22.67 0.62
N PRO A 134 -16.01 23.23 1.84
CA PRO A 134 -17.26 23.61 2.51
C PRO A 134 -18.02 24.67 1.72
#